data_AF-A0A387FTU6-F1
#
_entry.id   AF-A0A387FTU6-F1
#
_cell.length_a   1.000
_cell.length_b   1.000
_cell.length_c   1.000
_cell.angle_alpha   90.00
_cell.angle_beta   90.00
_cell.angle_gamma   90.00
#
_symmetry.space_group_name_H-M   'P 1'
#
loop_
_entity.id
_entity.type
_entity.pdbx_description
1 polymer ?
#
loop_
_entity_poly.entity_id
_entity_poly.type
_entity_poly.pdbx_seq_one_letter_code
_entity_poly.pdbx_strand_id
1 'polypeptide(L)'
;MHVDVIEKQEDLQGLKGNWDRIYEIDPEAQCFLSWTWISSWFASRSLPWIVLAAREDADGAYVAFFPIQLGTGLDRGKGFYNTIVLGGSYFASYTGILCDPAFADAVVPAFADCIRSFHWSSLHLDDIDRSSLRIGSFLEHFPTADFVGDRVKRPAQISDAAERIDPEIHVHVTLPADFDSFLRDKLHWRARRNIRHCLRKLEGSAFRVTHGNAETIEADLATLLSLWEKQWGRRNPGYTRYVLDNSQSVLPDCLGSGSLFLPIVWHNRVPIAASAVLLDRPRKSLLCFLSARDVSVRDLSPGLMVHAYTIRWAIESGFRIYDLGPGNYEHKYIFGSVSRRIERFRIDTRTGRNLGERLDPHCLPFVIARIKSLYSASDLTNAEIGCRQVLAIEPMHQEALALYREIVASRILWQAISPDETTNISSDDQEVVGRAEAEKQCRATIAENPGDFDAAHRLSILLMLRGEAREAEAEIERALELRPDSAAAHCTYGNLLAAVRDFEGAIVRYDQAIALEPNHAIAYNNKGNVLRRLGRSDEALASYEKAIAIRPDYEQARANRAALFDEETDMLPAAV
;
A
#
# COMPACT_ATOMS: atom_id res chain seq x y z
N MET A 1 -18.08 1.33 28.38
CA MET A 1 -18.04 0.49 27.16
C MET A 1 -16.64 -0.08 27.05
N HIS A 2 -16.50 -1.40 27.01
CA HIS A 2 -15.25 -2.09 26.75
C HIS A 2 -15.15 -2.38 25.25
N VAL A 3 -13.96 -2.18 24.67
CA VAL A 3 -13.70 -2.40 23.24
C VAL A 3 -12.56 -3.38 23.09
N ASP A 4 -12.88 -4.56 22.57
CA ASP A 4 -11.89 -5.58 22.20
C ASP A 4 -11.38 -5.31 20.78
N VAL A 5 -10.08 -5.50 20.58
CA VAL A 5 -9.42 -5.37 19.27
C VAL A 5 -9.22 -6.77 18.71
N ILE A 6 -9.97 -7.12 17.66
CA ILE A 6 -10.01 -8.47 17.09
C ILE A 6 -9.25 -8.48 15.76
N GLU A 7 -8.23 -9.34 15.67
CA GLU A 7 -7.23 -9.30 14.60
C GLU A 7 -6.96 -10.67 13.97
N LYS A 8 -7.48 -11.73 14.60
CA LYS A 8 -7.28 -13.12 14.17
C LYS A 8 -8.58 -13.70 13.65
N GLN A 9 -8.47 -14.48 12.58
CA GLN A 9 -9.62 -15.12 11.95
C GLN A 9 -10.39 -16.02 12.92
N GLU A 10 -9.70 -16.73 13.81
CA GLU A 10 -10.31 -17.62 14.81
C GLU A 10 -11.20 -16.84 15.78
N ASP A 11 -10.70 -15.73 16.31
CA ASP A 11 -11.44 -14.86 17.24
C ASP A 11 -12.62 -14.18 16.53
N LEU A 12 -12.43 -13.76 15.27
CA LEU A 12 -13.49 -13.22 14.44
C LEU A 12 -14.65 -14.22 14.33
N GLN A 13 -14.39 -15.51 14.02
CA GLN A 13 -15.44 -16.54 13.91
C GLN A 13 -16.31 -16.64 15.17
N GLY A 14 -15.73 -16.41 16.36
CA GLY A 14 -16.45 -16.36 17.63
C GLY A 14 -17.50 -15.25 17.72
N LEU A 15 -17.39 -14.20 16.89
CA LEU A 15 -18.31 -13.05 16.89
C LEU A 15 -19.59 -13.28 16.08
N LYS A 16 -19.64 -14.32 15.21
CA LYS A 16 -20.73 -14.51 14.23
C LYS A 16 -22.13 -14.36 14.82
N GLY A 17 -22.40 -15.02 15.95
CA GLY A 17 -23.73 -14.99 16.58
C GLY A 17 -24.14 -13.58 17.02
N ASN A 18 -23.22 -12.83 17.62
CA ASN A 18 -23.47 -11.43 17.99
C ASN A 18 -23.59 -10.54 16.75
N TRP A 19 -22.76 -10.79 15.74
CA TRP A 19 -22.76 -10.04 14.47
C TRP A 19 -24.10 -10.16 13.74
N ASP A 20 -24.60 -11.38 13.55
CA ASP A 20 -25.88 -11.61 12.89
C ASP A 20 -27.04 -10.97 13.66
N ARG A 21 -27.04 -11.06 15.00
CA ARG A 21 -28.03 -10.40 15.87
C ARG A 21 -28.04 -8.89 15.66
N ILE A 22 -26.87 -8.25 15.74
CA ILE A 22 -26.77 -6.79 15.60
C ILE A 22 -27.08 -6.36 14.17
N TYR A 23 -26.61 -7.12 13.17
CA TYR A 23 -26.95 -6.91 11.78
C TYR A 23 -28.45 -6.93 11.55
N GLU A 24 -29.21 -7.80 12.21
CA GLU A 24 -30.66 -7.84 12.05
C GLU A 24 -31.34 -6.56 12.55
N ILE A 25 -30.91 -6.05 13.72
CA ILE A 25 -31.57 -4.94 14.43
C ILE A 25 -31.09 -3.53 14.05
N ASP A 26 -29.85 -3.36 13.58
CA ASP A 26 -29.28 -2.02 13.30
C ASP A 26 -29.88 -1.41 12.02
N PRO A 27 -30.78 -0.42 12.08
CA PRO A 27 -31.47 0.11 10.90
C PRO A 27 -30.53 0.74 9.85
N GLU A 28 -29.27 1.00 10.21
CA GLU A 28 -28.24 1.54 9.31
C GLU A 28 -27.38 0.46 8.66
N ALA A 29 -27.43 -0.80 9.11
CA ALA A 29 -26.67 -1.89 8.50
C ALA A 29 -27.09 -2.15 7.05
N GLN A 30 -26.10 -2.48 6.21
CA GLN A 30 -26.25 -2.79 4.79
C GLN A 30 -25.45 -4.04 4.42
N CYS A 31 -25.73 -4.63 3.25
CA CYS A 31 -25.20 -5.93 2.83
C CYS A 31 -23.68 -6.14 3.00
N PHE A 32 -22.89 -5.07 2.86
CA PHE A 32 -21.43 -5.12 2.98
C PHE A 32 -20.91 -5.18 4.42
N LEU A 33 -21.79 -4.98 5.41
CA LEU A 33 -21.55 -5.27 6.82
C LEU A 33 -22.14 -6.61 7.25
N SER A 34 -22.73 -7.39 6.33
CA SER A 34 -23.20 -8.74 6.66
C SER A 34 -22.02 -9.62 7.06
N TRP A 35 -22.28 -10.58 7.95
CA TRP A 35 -21.26 -11.53 8.39
C TRP A 35 -20.57 -12.20 7.21
N THR A 36 -21.34 -12.78 6.28
CA THR A 36 -20.81 -13.46 5.09
C THR A 36 -19.85 -12.56 4.33
N TRP A 37 -20.23 -11.31 4.07
CA TRP A 37 -19.37 -10.41 3.31
C TRP A 37 -18.07 -10.10 4.05
N ILE A 38 -18.15 -9.63 5.29
CA ILE A 38 -16.97 -9.20 6.06
C ILE A 38 -16.04 -10.38 6.35
N SER A 39 -16.58 -11.54 6.76
CA SER A 39 -15.76 -12.71 7.07
C SER A 39 -15.01 -13.22 5.84
N SER A 40 -15.67 -13.26 4.68
CA SER A 40 -15.06 -13.72 3.43
C SER A 40 -14.09 -12.70 2.87
N TRP A 41 -14.42 -11.40 2.97
CA TRP A 41 -13.52 -10.33 2.59
C TRP A 41 -12.23 -10.45 3.37
N PHE A 42 -12.27 -10.42 4.70
CA PHE A 42 -11.09 -10.50 5.57
C PHE A 42 -10.29 -11.79 5.41
N ALA A 43 -10.94 -12.95 5.22
CA ALA A 43 -10.25 -14.21 4.96
C ALA A 43 -9.40 -14.19 3.68
N SER A 44 -9.72 -13.31 2.72
CA SER A 44 -9.01 -13.20 1.44
C SER A 44 -7.99 -12.06 1.39
N ARG A 45 -7.78 -11.30 2.47
CA ARG A 45 -6.87 -10.14 2.48
C ARG A 45 -5.48 -10.50 3.00
N SER A 46 -4.49 -9.87 2.40
CA SER A 46 -3.11 -9.86 2.91
C SER A 46 -2.79 -8.64 3.79
N LEU A 47 -3.59 -7.57 3.71
CA LEU A 47 -3.44 -6.41 4.58
C LEU A 47 -4.06 -6.68 5.96
N PRO A 48 -3.46 -6.13 7.04
CA PRO A 48 -4.04 -6.22 8.37
C PRO A 48 -5.45 -5.65 8.40
N TRP A 49 -6.39 -6.46 8.89
CA TRP A 49 -7.74 -6.03 9.21
C TRP A 49 -7.93 -6.11 10.73
N ILE A 50 -8.79 -5.25 11.24
CA ILE A 50 -9.11 -5.16 12.66
C ILE A 50 -10.62 -5.01 12.77
N VAL A 51 -11.23 -5.69 13.75
CA VAL A 51 -12.60 -5.41 14.18
C VAL A 51 -12.54 -4.87 15.60
N LEU A 52 -13.01 -3.64 15.79
CA LEU A 52 -13.29 -3.13 17.12
C LEU A 52 -14.65 -3.69 17.56
N ALA A 53 -14.68 -4.49 18.62
CA ALA A 53 -15.88 -5.15 19.11
C ALA A 53 -16.25 -4.59 20.49
N ALA A 54 -17.40 -3.93 20.59
CA ALA A 54 -17.82 -3.25 21.82
C ALA A 54 -18.81 -4.09 22.64
N ARG A 55 -18.69 -4.04 23.96
CA ARG A 55 -19.59 -4.66 24.94
C ARG A 55 -19.64 -3.83 26.23
N GLU A 56 -20.77 -3.88 26.93
CA GLU A 56 -20.94 -3.08 28.15
C GLU A 56 -19.98 -3.51 29.25
N ASP A 57 -19.91 -4.82 29.49
CA ASP A 57 -19.09 -5.46 30.51
C ASP A 57 -18.08 -6.45 29.91
N ALA A 58 -16.98 -6.68 30.65
CA ALA A 58 -15.88 -7.56 30.23
C ALA A 58 -16.21 -9.07 30.17
N ASP A 59 -17.46 -9.45 30.45
CA ASP A 59 -18.01 -10.80 30.20
C ASP A 59 -19.36 -10.75 29.44
N GLY A 60 -19.77 -9.56 28.99
CA GLY A 60 -21.05 -9.32 28.32
C GLY A 60 -21.05 -9.70 26.84
N ALA A 61 -22.26 -9.77 26.27
CA ALA A 61 -22.45 -9.93 24.83
C ALA A 61 -21.97 -8.68 24.07
N TYR A 62 -21.45 -8.87 22.86
CA TYR A 62 -21.09 -7.76 22.00
C TYR A 62 -22.36 -7.02 21.52
N VAL A 63 -22.27 -5.69 21.50
CA VAL A 63 -23.35 -4.75 21.13
C VAL A 63 -23.01 -3.91 19.89
N ALA A 64 -21.74 -3.88 19.46
CA ALA A 64 -21.35 -3.22 18.22
C ALA A 64 -20.04 -3.75 17.65
N PHE A 65 -19.83 -3.51 16.35
CA PHE A 65 -18.64 -3.85 15.60
C PHE A 65 -18.23 -2.70 14.68
N PHE A 66 -16.93 -2.42 14.61
CA PHE A 66 -16.35 -1.50 13.65
C PHE A 66 -15.22 -2.19 12.87
N PRO A 67 -15.54 -2.83 11.74
CA PRO A 67 -14.53 -3.43 10.87
C PRO A 67 -13.74 -2.34 10.13
N ILE A 68 -12.42 -2.39 10.26
CA ILE A 68 -11.47 -1.48 9.63
C ILE A 68 -10.30 -2.27 9.01
N GLN A 69 -9.55 -1.62 8.14
CA GLN A 69 -8.30 -2.14 7.61
C GLN A 69 -7.20 -1.10 7.75
N LEU A 70 -6.00 -1.58 8.02
CA LEU A 70 -4.83 -0.75 8.20
C LEU A 70 -3.99 -0.81 6.93
N GLY A 71 -3.97 0.31 6.20
CA GLY A 71 -3.13 0.55 5.05
C GLY A 71 -1.76 1.08 5.47
N THR A 72 -0.77 0.84 4.61
CA THR A 72 0.57 1.43 4.73
C THR A 72 0.96 2.06 3.40
N GLY A 73 1.27 3.35 3.42
CA GLY A 73 1.84 4.08 2.31
C GLY A 73 3.31 4.42 2.54
N LEU A 74 3.98 4.90 1.49
CA LEU A 74 5.36 5.40 1.54
C LEU A 74 5.39 6.79 0.89
N ASP A 75 5.83 7.79 1.64
CA ASP A 75 6.23 9.08 1.07
C ASP A 75 7.74 9.07 0.86
N ARG A 76 8.18 9.17 -0.40
CA ARG A 76 9.59 9.02 -0.75
C ARG A 76 10.43 10.10 -0.07
N GLY A 77 11.46 9.68 0.65
CA GLY A 77 12.33 10.55 1.43
C GLY A 77 11.79 10.95 2.81
N LYS A 78 10.51 10.69 3.11
CA LYS A 78 9.92 10.94 4.44
C LYS A 78 9.65 9.67 5.24
N GLY A 79 9.37 8.56 4.55
CA GLY A 79 9.15 7.25 5.16
C GLY A 79 7.72 6.75 5.04
N PHE A 80 7.48 5.64 5.72
CA PHE A 80 6.18 4.98 5.75
C PHE A 80 5.19 5.75 6.63
N TYR A 81 3.91 5.64 6.28
CA TYR A 81 2.80 6.17 7.05
C TYR A 81 1.64 5.17 7.03
N ASN A 82 0.78 5.21 8.05
CA ASN A 82 -0.36 4.31 8.17
C ASN A 82 -1.67 5.05 7.89
N THR A 83 -2.58 4.36 7.22
CA THR A 83 -3.93 4.86 6.97
C THR A 83 -4.94 3.87 7.51
N ILE A 84 -6.01 4.34 8.13
CA ILE A 84 -7.14 3.49 8.49
C ILE A 84 -8.22 3.69 7.43
N VAL A 85 -8.76 2.59 6.92
CA VAL A 85 -9.91 2.57 6.01
C VAL A 85 -10.97 1.64 6.56
N LEU A 86 -12.20 1.70 6.05
CA LEU A 86 -13.26 0.82 6.51
C LEU A 86 -13.05 -0.61 5.98
N GLY A 87 -13.62 -1.58 6.70
CA GLY A 87 -13.42 -3.02 6.50
C GLY A 87 -13.63 -3.54 5.09
N GLY A 88 -14.38 -2.84 4.23
CA GLY A 88 -14.60 -3.21 2.82
C GLY A 88 -14.24 -2.10 1.82
N SER A 89 -13.61 -1.01 2.27
CA SER A 89 -13.32 0.15 1.42
C SER A 89 -12.55 -0.21 0.14
N TYR A 90 -12.71 0.62 -0.89
CA TYR A 90 -12.19 0.46 -2.26
C TYR A 90 -12.88 -0.61 -3.12
N PHE A 91 -13.61 -1.56 -2.52
CA PHE A 91 -14.36 -2.59 -3.26
C PHE A 91 -15.85 -2.65 -2.91
N ALA A 92 -16.20 -2.34 -1.67
CA ALA A 92 -17.57 -2.24 -1.17
C ALA A 92 -17.95 -0.78 -0.88
N SER A 93 -19.26 -0.51 -0.88
CA SER A 93 -19.85 0.73 -0.37
C SER A 93 -20.54 0.47 0.96
N TYR A 94 -21.12 1.49 1.60
CA TYR A 94 -22.00 1.33 2.77
C TYR A 94 -21.37 0.58 3.96
N THR A 95 -20.06 0.73 4.11
CA THR A 95 -19.28 0.19 5.23
C THR A 95 -19.31 1.15 6.42
N GLY A 96 -18.93 0.68 7.60
CA GLY A 96 -18.86 1.53 8.79
C GLY A 96 -19.13 0.76 10.07
N ILE A 97 -19.76 1.45 11.02
CA ILE A 97 -20.12 0.89 12.33
C ILE A 97 -21.42 0.10 12.22
N LEU A 98 -21.40 -1.14 12.71
CA LEU A 98 -22.58 -1.95 12.98
C LEU A 98 -22.90 -1.87 14.47
N CYS A 99 -24.07 -1.37 14.87
CA CYS A 99 -24.35 -1.07 16.27
C CYS A 99 -25.80 -1.35 16.66
N ASP A 100 -25.99 -1.99 17.81
CA ASP A 100 -27.29 -2.04 18.46
C ASP A 100 -27.70 -0.59 18.83
N PRO A 101 -28.83 -0.07 18.31
CA PRO A 101 -29.19 1.34 18.46
C PRO A 101 -29.32 1.79 19.92
N ALA A 102 -29.62 0.87 20.84
CA ALA A 102 -29.73 1.18 22.26
C ALA A 102 -28.40 1.62 22.89
N PHE A 103 -27.27 1.28 22.27
CA PHE A 103 -25.93 1.52 22.79
C PHE A 103 -25.13 2.54 21.97
N ALA A 104 -25.70 3.10 20.90
CA ALA A 104 -24.99 3.95 19.95
C ALA A 104 -24.27 5.14 20.63
N ASP A 105 -24.92 5.81 21.58
CA ASP A 105 -24.37 6.97 22.29
C ASP A 105 -23.12 6.63 23.13
N ALA A 106 -23.01 5.38 23.61
CA ALA A 106 -21.86 4.92 24.38
C ALA A 106 -20.78 4.25 23.50
N VAL A 107 -21.19 3.60 22.42
CA VAL A 107 -20.30 2.88 21.49
C VAL A 107 -19.51 3.85 20.62
N VAL A 108 -20.16 4.86 20.04
CA VAL A 108 -19.53 5.77 19.07
C VAL A 108 -18.32 6.50 19.67
N PRO A 109 -18.40 7.10 20.88
CA PRO A 109 -17.24 7.66 21.56
C PRO A 109 -16.14 6.62 21.81
N ALA A 110 -16.51 5.43 22.29
CA ALA A 110 -15.55 4.38 22.63
C ALA A 110 -14.76 3.88 21.40
N PHE A 111 -15.43 3.75 20.24
CA PHE A 111 -14.74 3.46 18.99
C PHE A 111 -13.85 4.60 18.52
N ALA A 112 -14.27 5.86 18.65
CA ALA A 112 -13.41 7.00 18.30
C ALA A 112 -12.17 7.06 19.19
N ASP A 113 -12.31 6.84 20.50
CA ASP A 113 -11.21 6.77 21.46
C ASP A 113 -10.24 5.64 21.13
N CYS A 114 -10.77 4.46 20.81
CA CYS A 114 -9.96 3.33 20.38
C CYS A 114 -9.21 3.66 19.07
N ILE A 115 -9.88 4.23 18.06
CA ILE A 115 -9.23 4.66 16.81
C ILE A 115 -8.09 5.66 17.07
N ARG A 116 -8.27 6.63 17.97
CA ARG A 116 -7.21 7.60 18.33
C ARG A 116 -6.02 6.98 19.06
N SER A 117 -6.14 5.75 19.57
CA SER A 117 -5.04 5.03 20.22
C SER A 117 -4.07 4.35 19.23
N PHE A 118 -4.49 4.13 17.98
CA PHE A 118 -3.64 3.61 16.92
C PHE A 118 -2.69 4.67 16.35
N HIS A 119 -1.64 4.24 15.64
CA HIS A 119 -0.64 5.13 15.05
C HIS A 119 -0.86 5.34 13.54
N TRP A 120 -1.73 6.28 13.16
CA TRP A 120 -2.10 6.56 11.77
C TRP A 120 -1.98 8.05 11.42
N SER A 121 -1.82 8.35 10.13
CA SER A 121 -1.77 9.72 9.60
C SER A 121 -3.10 10.16 8.99
N SER A 122 -3.87 9.23 8.40
CA SER A 122 -5.23 9.48 7.90
C SER A 122 -6.22 8.36 8.21
N LEU A 123 -7.47 8.73 8.48
CA LEU A 123 -8.63 7.85 8.63
C LEU A 123 -9.65 8.19 7.54
N HIS A 124 -10.02 7.19 6.75
CA HIS A 124 -10.94 7.32 5.63
C HIS A 124 -12.27 6.64 5.96
N LEU A 125 -13.33 7.44 6.01
CA LEU A 125 -14.70 7.01 6.20
C LEU A 125 -15.41 7.10 4.85
N ASP A 126 -15.27 6.05 4.05
CA ASP A 126 -15.69 6.03 2.65
C ASP A 126 -17.08 5.42 2.43
N ASP A 127 -17.80 5.99 1.46
CA ASP A 127 -19.05 5.47 0.89
C ASP A 127 -20.21 5.30 1.90
N ILE A 128 -20.45 6.32 2.72
CA ILE A 128 -21.49 6.36 3.76
C ILE A 128 -22.81 6.90 3.17
N ASP A 129 -23.86 6.07 3.19
CA ASP A 129 -25.20 6.41 2.68
C ASP A 129 -26.06 7.20 3.66
N ARG A 130 -25.93 6.86 4.94
CA ARG A 130 -26.74 7.40 6.03
C ARG A 130 -25.85 7.54 7.25
N SER A 131 -25.97 8.69 7.90
CA SER A 131 -25.79 8.95 9.34
C SER A 131 -25.20 10.34 9.59
N SER A 132 -26.01 11.39 9.48
CA SER A 132 -25.59 12.70 10.01
C SER A 132 -25.37 12.66 11.52
N LEU A 133 -25.95 11.67 12.23
CA LEU A 133 -25.89 11.54 13.69
C LEU A 133 -24.79 10.61 14.19
N ARG A 134 -24.70 9.34 13.75
CA ARG A 134 -23.65 8.39 14.21
C ARG A 134 -22.28 8.83 13.73
N ILE A 135 -22.17 9.20 12.44
CA ILE A 135 -20.90 9.69 11.90
C ILE A 135 -20.64 11.12 12.35
N GLY A 136 -21.65 11.99 12.43
CA GLY A 136 -21.49 13.32 13.02
C GLY A 136 -20.92 13.24 14.45
N SER A 137 -21.55 12.44 15.31
CA SER A 137 -21.07 12.17 16.66
C SER A 137 -19.67 11.56 16.65
N PHE A 138 -19.38 10.59 15.79
CA PHE A 138 -18.03 10.01 15.67
C PHE A 138 -16.97 11.07 15.32
N LEU A 139 -17.27 11.94 14.35
CA LEU A 139 -16.37 13.02 13.91
C LEU A 139 -16.12 14.06 15.01
N GLU A 140 -17.10 14.34 15.88
CA GLU A 140 -16.96 15.28 17.01
C GLU A 140 -15.89 14.84 18.03
N HIS A 141 -15.52 13.55 18.04
CA HIS A 141 -14.48 13.01 18.94
C HIS A 141 -13.04 13.21 18.42
N PHE A 142 -12.87 13.90 17.29
CA PHE A 142 -11.57 14.25 16.72
C PHE A 142 -11.31 15.75 16.89
N PRO A 143 -10.65 16.18 17.98
CA PRO A 143 -10.49 17.60 18.29
C PRO A 143 -9.71 18.33 17.19
N THR A 144 -10.19 19.52 16.83
CA THR A 144 -9.52 20.41 15.88
C THR A 144 -8.23 21.02 16.43
N ALA A 145 -7.65 20.52 17.53
CA ALA A 145 -6.29 20.82 17.96
C ALA A 145 -5.27 19.86 17.31
N ASP A 146 -5.71 18.62 17.05
CA ASP A 146 -4.84 17.53 16.61
C ASP A 146 -5.18 17.02 15.20
N PHE A 147 -6.43 17.22 14.78
CA PHE A 147 -6.96 16.67 13.53
C PHE A 147 -7.52 17.73 12.59
N VAL A 148 -7.55 17.40 11.31
CA VAL A 148 -8.24 18.14 10.25
C VAL A 148 -9.21 17.16 9.60
N GLY A 149 -10.51 17.41 9.73
CA GLY A 149 -11.56 16.55 9.21
C GLY A 149 -12.39 17.28 8.16
N ASP A 150 -12.50 16.71 6.97
CA ASP A 150 -13.27 17.32 5.87
C ASP A 150 -14.04 16.27 5.06
N ARG A 151 -15.14 16.73 4.45
CA ARG A 151 -15.86 15.94 3.45
C ARG A 151 -15.04 15.86 2.17
N VAL A 152 -14.71 14.65 1.73
CA VAL A 152 -13.90 14.41 0.53
C VAL A 152 -14.80 14.27 -0.69
N LYS A 153 -14.60 15.15 -1.68
CA LYS A 153 -15.32 15.10 -2.96
C LYS A 153 -14.58 14.25 -3.99
N ARG A 154 -15.28 13.31 -4.65
CA ARG A 154 -14.77 12.65 -5.86
C ARG A 154 -15.02 13.51 -7.10
N PRO A 155 -14.02 13.71 -7.98
CA PRO A 155 -14.26 14.42 -9.23
C PRO A 155 -15.25 13.64 -10.10
N ALA A 156 -16.15 14.38 -10.74
CA ALA A 156 -17.04 13.80 -11.73
C ALA A 156 -16.22 13.25 -12.90
N GLN A 157 -16.61 12.09 -13.40
CA GLN A 157 -15.99 11.46 -14.56
C GLN A 157 -16.80 11.79 -15.81
N ILE A 158 -16.14 11.86 -16.96
CA ILE A 158 -16.81 12.02 -18.25
C ILE A 158 -16.85 10.65 -18.93
N SER A 159 -18.05 10.20 -19.28
CA SER A 159 -18.23 8.94 -20.00
C SER A 159 -17.82 9.09 -21.48
N ASP A 160 -17.72 7.97 -22.19
CA ASP A 160 -17.41 7.97 -23.64
C ASP A 160 -18.53 8.63 -24.46
N ALA A 161 -19.74 8.73 -23.89
CA ALA A 161 -20.88 9.43 -24.47
C ALA A 161 -20.94 10.91 -24.08
N ALA A 162 -19.85 11.47 -23.52
CA ALA A 162 -19.77 12.83 -23.00
C ALA A 162 -20.76 13.14 -21.85
N GLU A 163 -21.29 12.11 -21.18
CA GLU A 163 -22.12 12.29 -19.98
C GLU A 163 -21.24 12.61 -18.77
N ARG A 164 -21.67 13.56 -17.95
CA ARG A 164 -21.03 13.86 -16.68
C ARG A 164 -21.57 12.93 -15.59
N ILE A 165 -20.73 11.99 -15.17
CA ILE A 165 -21.04 10.99 -14.15
C ILE A 165 -20.49 11.43 -12.79
N ASP A 166 -21.38 11.64 -11.83
CA ASP A 166 -21.05 11.88 -10.43
C ASP A 166 -20.99 10.53 -9.68
N PRO A 167 -19.78 10.07 -9.28
CA PRO A 167 -19.62 8.80 -8.59
C PRO A 167 -20.15 8.80 -7.15
N GLU A 168 -20.50 9.96 -6.58
CA GLU A 168 -21.15 10.06 -5.27
C GLU A 168 -22.67 9.88 -5.35
N ILE A 169 -23.24 9.89 -6.55
CA ILE A 169 -24.66 9.63 -6.73
C ILE A 169 -24.86 8.13 -6.90
N HIS A 170 -25.57 7.52 -5.97
CA HIS A 170 -26.05 6.15 -6.10
C HIS A 170 -27.50 6.16 -6.56
N VAL A 171 -27.84 5.25 -7.47
CA VAL A 171 -29.17 5.19 -8.10
C VAL A 171 -29.87 3.93 -7.64
N HIS A 172 -31.11 4.03 -7.18
CA HIS A 172 -31.89 2.87 -6.74
C HIS A 172 -33.33 2.94 -7.24
N VAL A 173 -33.96 1.77 -7.33
CA VAL A 173 -35.37 1.59 -7.68
C VAL A 173 -36.15 1.27 -6.42
N THR A 174 -37.22 2.00 -6.17
CA THR A 174 -38.21 1.62 -5.15
C THR A 174 -39.22 0.67 -5.78
N LEU A 175 -39.34 -0.52 -5.19
CA LEU A 175 -40.13 -1.63 -5.70
C LEU A 175 -41.49 -1.67 -4.97
N PRO A 176 -42.62 -1.57 -5.70
CA PRO A 176 -43.96 -1.72 -5.11
C PRO A 176 -44.28 -3.18 -4.81
N ALA A 177 -45.47 -3.42 -4.23
CA ALA A 177 -45.90 -4.76 -3.81
C ALA A 177 -46.15 -5.73 -4.99
N ASP A 178 -46.44 -5.23 -6.19
CA ASP A 178 -46.72 -6.04 -7.36
C ASP A 178 -46.13 -5.44 -8.64
N PHE A 179 -45.85 -6.33 -9.61
CA PHE A 179 -45.14 -5.96 -10.82
C PHE A 179 -45.97 -5.08 -11.77
N ASP A 180 -47.30 -5.21 -11.78
CA ASP A 180 -48.15 -4.38 -12.62
C ASP A 180 -48.20 -2.93 -12.13
N SER A 181 -48.21 -2.71 -10.81
CA SER A 181 -48.05 -1.40 -10.19
C SER A 181 -46.67 -0.80 -10.50
N PHE A 182 -45.61 -1.60 -10.50
CA PHE A 182 -44.29 -1.13 -10.96
C PHE A 182 -44.35 -0.62 -12.41
N LEU A 183 -44.93 -1.42 -13.32
CA LEU A 183 -45.05 -1.05 -14.72
C LEU A 183 -45.92 0.20 -14.96
N ARG A 184 -46.97 0.40 -14.15
CA ARG A 184 -47.94 1.49 -14.30
C ARG A 184 -47.46 2.79 -13.65
N ASP A 185 -46.93 2.71 -12.44
CA ASP A 185 -46.74 3.87 -11.56
C ASP A 185 -45.30 4.38 -11.57
N LYS A 186 -44.31 3.50 -11.83
CA LYS A 186 -42.89 3.87 -11.84
C LYS A 186 -42.34 4.20 -13.22
N LEU A 187 -42.89 3.59 -14.25
CA LEU A 187 -42.29 3.64 -15.58
C LEU A 187 -43.00 4.59 -16.52
N HIS A 188 -42.20 5.38 -17.25
CA HIS A 188 -42.69 6.08 -18.44
C HIS A 188 -43.13 5.05 -19.52
N TRP A 189 -44.11 5.42 -20.35
CA TRP A 189 -44.76 4.47 -21.28
C TRP A 189 -43.79 3.75 -22.24
N ARG A 190 -42.72 4.42 -22.69
CA ARG A 190 -41.68 3.81 -23.54
C ARG A 190 -40.91 2.71 -22.79
N ALA A 191 -40.48 2.99 -21.55
CA ALA A 191 -39.79 2.04 -20.70
C ALA A 191 -40.71 0.84 -20.39
N ARG A 192 -41.98 1.09 -20.05
CA ARG A 192 -43.00 0.06 -19.84
C ARG A 192 -43.14 -0.86 -21.07
N ARG A 193 -43.24 -0.28 -22.27
CA ARG A 193 -43.32 -1.05 -23.52
C ARG A 193 -42.09 -1.93 -23.74
N ASN A 194 -40.90 -1.37 -23.54
CA ASN A 194 -39.63 -2.08 -23.76
C ASN A 194 -39.44 -3.21 -22.75
N ILE A 195 -39.70 -2.96 -21.46
CA ILE A 195 -39.62 -3.98 -20.41
C ILE A 195 -40.59 -5.15 -20.68
N ARG A 196 -41.85 -4.85 -21.03
CA ARG A 196 -42.82 -5.90 -21.43
C ARG A 196 -42.36 -6.68 -22.68
N HIS A 197 -41.69 -6.02 -23.62
CA HIS A 197 -41.14 -6.70 -24.79
C HIS A 197 -39.98 -7.63 -24.41
N CYS A 198 -39.04 -7.17 -23.58
CA CYS A 198 -37.93 -7.97 -23.07
C CYS A 198 -38.42 -9.20 -22.29
N LEU A 199 -39.35 -9.03 -21.35
CA LEU A 199 -39.88 -10.14 -20.55
C LEU A 199 -40.61 -11.18 -21.41
N ARG A 200 -41.44 -10.75 -22.37
CA ARG A 200 -42.07 -11.68 -23.32
C ARG A 200 -41.06 -12.45 -24.18
N LYS A 201 -39.93 -11.82 -24.54
CA LYS A 201 -38.86 -12.53 -25.25
C LYS A 201 -38.22 -13.61 -24.38
N LEU A 202 -38.01 -13.35 -23.09
CA LEU A 202 -37.46 -14.32 -22.14
C LEU A 202 -38.36 -15.55 -21.94
N GLU A 203 -39.66 -15.42 -22.21
CA GLU A 203 -40.62 -16.54 -22.18
C GLU A 203 -40.58 -17.38 -23.47
N GLY A 204 -39.90 -16.92 -24.53
CA GLY A 204 -39.78 -17.63 -25.80
C GLY A 204 -38.70 -18.73 -25.79
N SER A 205 -38.85 -19.74 -26.65
CA SER A 205 -37.97 -20.92 -26.70
C SER A 205 -36.49 -20.65 -27.02
N ALA A 206 -36.19 -19.52 -27.67
CA ALA A 206 -34.84 -19.10 -27.99
C ALA A 206 -34.08 -18.53 -26.77
N PHE A 207 -34.77 -18.21 -25.68
CA PHE A 207 -34.17 -17.64 -24.48
C PHE A 207 -34.33 -18.56 -23.29
N ARG A 208 -33.39 -18.46 -22.35
CA ARG A 208 -33.47 -19.11 -21.05
C ARG A 208 -32.84 -18.22 -20.01
N VAL A 209 -33.42 -18.15 -18.82
CA VAL A 209 -32.76 -17.57 -17.64
C VAL A 209 -32.39 -18.71 -16.70
N THR A 210 -31.13 -18.77 -16.28
CA THR A 210 -30.66 -19.66 -15.21
C THR A 210 -30.30 -18.86 -13.97
N HIS A 211 -30.30 -19.52 -12.82
CA HIS A 211 -29.85 -18.94 -11.56
C HIS A 211 -28.68 -19.76 -11.02
N GLY A 212 -27.61 -19.07 -10.65
CA GLY A 212 -26.50 -19.70 -9.94
C GLY A 212 -26.95 -20.36 -8.64
N ASN A 213 -26.39 -21.53 -8.36
CA ASN A 213 -26.58 -22.26 -7.11
C ASN A 213 -25.28 -22.98 -6.71
N ALA A 214 -25.31 -23.68 -5.58
CA ALA A 214 -24.12 -24.34 -5.03
C ALA A 214 -23.48 -25.38 -5.98
N GLU A 215 -24.26 -26.02 -6.85
CA GLU A 215 -23.76 -27.03 -7.81
C GLU A 215 -23.12 -26.40 -9.05
N THR A 216 -23.52 -25.17 -9.41
CA THR A 216 -23.12 -24.50 -10.66
C THR A 216 -22.24 -23.26 -10.44
N ILE A 217 -21.94 -22.95 -9.18
CA ILE A 217 -21.31 -21.70 -8.73
C ILE A 217 -20.07 -21.31 -9.54
N GLU A 218 -19.15 -22.25 -9.74
CA GLU A 218 -17.88 -22.01 -10.43
C GLU A 218 -18.13 -21.63 -11.89
N ALA A 219 -18.96 -22.40 -12.59
CA ALA A 219 -19.28 -22.18 -14.01
C ALA A 219 -20.10 -20.90 -14.24
N ASP A 220 -21.06 -20.62 -13.36
CA ASP A 220 -21.94 -19.46 -13.47
C ASP A 220 -21.21 -18.15 -13.13
N LEU A 221 -20.35 -18.16 -12.11
CA LEU A 221 -19.47 -17.02 -11.82
C LEU A 221 -18.45 -16.80 -12.93
N ALA A 222 -17.81 -17.86 -13.44
CA ALA A 222 -16.89 -17.76 -14.57
C ALA A 222 -17.59 -17.14 -15.81
N THR A 223 -18.86 -17.48 -16.04
CA THR A 223 -19.67 -16.89 -17.10
C THR A 223 -19.87 -15.38 -16.92
N LEU A 224 -20.29 -14.94 -15.73
CA LEU A 224 -20.44 -13.53 -15.40
C LEU A 224 -19.13 -12.76 -15.56
N LEU A 225 -18.05 -13.29 -14.98
CA LEU A 225 -16.74 -12.66 -14.97
C LEU A 225 -16.14 -12.56 -16.39
N SER A 226 -16.33 -13.58 -17.23
CA SER A 226 -15.94 -13.55 -18.64
C SER A 226 -16.70 -12.48 -19.44
N LEU A 227 -18.01 -12.34 -19.22
CA LEU A 227 -18.79 -11.27 -19.84
C LEU A 227 -18.31 -9.90 -19.38
N TRP A 228 -18.00 -9.75 -18.09
CA TRP A 228 -17.52 -8.49 -17.51
C TRP A 228 -16.15 -8.10 -18.07
N GLU A 229 -15.22 -9.07 -18.18
CA GLU A 229 -13.91 -8.87 -18.80
C GLU A 229 -14.02 -8.46 -20.27
N LYS A 230 -14.87 -9.13 -21.05
CA LYS A 230 -15.12 -8.76 -22.46
C LYS A 230 -15.68 -7.34 -22.59
N GLN A 231 -16.54 -6.94 -21.66
CA GLN A 231 -17.19 -5.63 -21.68
C GLN A 231 -16.22 -4.50 -21.29
N TRP A 232 -15.33 -4.71 -20.32
CA TRP A 232 -14.54 -3.63 -19.71
C TRP A 232 -13.01 -3.78 -19.83
N GLY A 233 -12.52 -5.00 -20.07
CA GLY A 233 -11.10 -5.34 -20.02
C GLY A 233 -10.23 -4.57 -20.99
N ARG A 234 -10.73 -4.25 -22.19
CA ARG A 234 -9.99 -3.42 -23.16
C ARG A 234 -9.83 -1.96 -22.71
N ARG A 235 -10.79 -1.43 -21.95
CA ARG A 235 -10.82 -0.02 -21.54
C ARG A 235 -9.95 0.22 -20.32
N ASN A 236 -9.98 -0.69 -19.35
CA ASN A 236 -9.16 -0.59 -18.14
C ASN A 236 -8.75 -1.99 -17.65
N PRO A 237 -7.65 -2.55 -18.19
CA PRO A 237 -7.19 -3.90 -17.84
C PRO A 237 -6.88 -4.07 -16.35
N GLY A 238 -6.24 -3.08 -15.73
CA GLY A 238 -5.84 -3.13 -14.32
C GLY A 238 -7.05 -3.12 -13.38
N TYR A 239 -7.99 -2.19 -13.58
CA TYR A 239 -9.22 -2.16 -12.80
C TYR A 239 -10.07 -3.40 -13.01
N THR A 240 -10.13 -3.91 -14.25
CA THR A 240 -10.87 -5.14 -14.55
C THR A 240 -10.30 -6.30 -13.75
N ARG A 241 -8.98 -6.52 -13.81
CA ARG A 241 -8.32 -7.58 -13.02
C ARG A 241 -8.59 -7.44 -11.52
N TYR A 242 -8.46 -6.23 -10.98
CA TYR A 242 -8.79 -5.95 -9.58
C TYR A 242 -10.23 -6.35 -9.22
N VAL A 243 -11.22 -6.01 -10.05
CA VAL A 243 -12.63 -6.40 -9.80
C VAL A 243 -12.81 -7.92 -9.87
N LEU A 244 -12.19 -8.58 -10.86
CA LEU A 244 -12.32 -10.02 -11.05
C LEU A 244 -11.73 -10.80 -9.87
N ASP A 245 -10.49 -10.51 -9.49
CA ASP A 245 -9.78 -11.22 -8.42
C ASP A 245 -10.53 -11.12 -7.08
N ASN A 246 -11.00 -9.92 -6.75
CA ASN A 246 -11.78 -9.69 -5.53
C ASN A 246 -13.17 -10.35 -5.58
N SER A 247 -13.83 -10.34 -6.73
CA SER A 247 -15.14 -10.99 -6.88
C SER A 247 -15.04 -12.51 -6.75
N GLN A 248 -13.99 -13.12 -7.30
CA GLN A 248 -13.72 -14.55 -7.17
C GLN A 248 -13.48 -14.97 -5.71
N SER A 249 -13.00 -14.05 -4.88
CA SER A 249 -12.71 -14.34 -3.47
C SER A 249 -13.95 -14.29 -2.56
N VAL A 250 -14.98 -13.52 -2.92
CA VAL A 250 -16.12 -13.23 -2.00
C VAL A 250 -17.46 -13.76 -2.50
N LEU A 251 -17.71 -13.71 -3.81
CA LEU A 251 -18.99 -14.13 -4.37
C LEU A 251 -19.31 -15.61 -4.15
N PRO A 252 -18.33 -16.54 -4.12
CA PRO A 252 -18.62 -17.94 -3.83
C PRO A 252 -19.33 -18.14 -2.48
N ASP A 253 -18.83 -17.51 -1.42
CA ASP A 253 -19.40 -17.59 -0.08
C ASP A 253 -20.76 -16.87 0.01
N CYS A 254 -20.93 -15.79 -0.74
CA CYS A 254 -22.22 -15.12 -0.86
C CYS A 254 -23.28 -16.02 -1.49
N LEU A 255 -22.94 -16.78 -2.54
CA LEU A 255 -23.87 -17.74 -3.12
C LEU A 255 -24.13 -18.92 -2.17
N GLY A 256 -23.08 -19.47 -1.55
CA GLY A 256 -23.17 -20.58 -0.61
C GLY A 256 -24.04 -20.28 0.61
N SER A 257 -24.02 -19.04 1.09
CA SER A 257 -24.90 -18.55 2.18
C SER A 257 -26.31 -18.16 1.72
N GLY A 258 -26.59 -18.16 0.41
CA GLY A 258 -27.88 -17.72 -0.14
C GLY A 258 -28.10 -16.20 -0.11
N SER A 259 -27.01 -15.43 0.03
CA SER A 259 -26.99 -13.95 -0.01
C SER A 259 -26.64 -13.38 -1.39
N LEU A 260 -26.43 -14.23 -2.40
CA LEU A 260 -26.24 -13.83 -3.79
C LEU A 260 -27.35 -14.41 -4.68
N PHE A 261 -27.93 -13.55 -5.52
CA PHE A 261 -28.77 -13.92 -6.65
C PHE A 261 -27.99 -13.70 -7.95
N LEU A 262 -27.86 -14.75 -8.76
CA LEU A 262 -27.04 -14.74 -9.98
C LEU A 262 -27.86 -15.13 -11.21
N PRO A 263 -28.73 -14.25 -11.74
CA PRO A 263 -29.44 -14.50 -13.00
C PRO A 263 -28.50 -14.40 -14.20
N ILE A 264 -28.58 -15.39 -15.10
CA ILE A 264 -27.87 -15.42 -16.38
C ILE A 264 -28.88 -15.59 -17.50
N VAL A 265 -28.88 -14.65 -18.45
CA VAL A 265 -29.71 -14.67 -19.65
C VAL A 265 -28.93 -15.32 -20.78
N TRP A 266 -29.51 -16.39 -21.32
CA TRP A 266 -28.98 -17.15 -22.46
C TRP A 266 -29.84 -16.87 -23.69
N HIS A 267 -29.18 -16.68 -24.83
CA HIS A 267 -29.81 -16.77 -26.15
C HIS A 267 -29.28 -18.03 -26.83
N ASN A 268 -30.18 -19.01 -27.02
CA ASN A 268 -29.85 -20.39 -27.33
C ASN A 268 -28.88 -20.99 -26.27
N ARG A 269 -27.62 -21.22 -26.65
CA ARG A 269 -26.57 -21.76 -25.76
C ARG A 269 -25.53 -20.71 -25.36
N VAL A 270 -25.69 -19.47 -25.79
CA VAL A 270 -24.71 -18.39 -25.56
C VAL A 270 -25.21 -17.48 -24.43
N PRO A 271 -24.41 -17.24 -23.37
CA PRO A 271 -24.78 -16.29 -22.34
C PRO A 271 -24.60 -14.87 -22.88
N ILE A 272 -25.65 -14.05 -22.77
CA ILE A 272 -25.67 -12.69 -23.33
C ILE A 272 -25.77 -11.60 -22.27
N ALA A 273 -26.18 -11.93 -21.04
CA ALA A 273 -26.14 -11.04 -19.89
C ALA A 273 -26.13 -11.84 -18.59
N ALA A 274 -25.51 -11.28 -17.55
CA ALA A 274 -25.51 -11.86 -16.21
C ALA A 274 -25.37 -10.76 -15.16
N SER A 275 -25.92 -10.97 -13.97
CA SER A 275 -25.74 -10.03 -12.85
C SER A 275 -25.47 -10.76 -11.55
N ALA A 276 -24.45 -10.33 -10.80
CA ALA A 276 -24.31 -10.70 -9.39
C ALA A 276 -25.07 -9.67 -8.54
N VAL A 277 -26.12 -10.13 -7.86
CA VAL A 277 -27.02 -9.28 -7.08
C VAL A 277 -27.01 -9.73 -5.62
N LEU A 278 -26.43 -8.93 -4.73
CA LEU A 278 -26.41 -9.22 -3.31
C LEU A 278 -27.79 -9.01 -2.71
N LEU A 279 -28.20 -9.91 -1.82
CA LEU A 279 -29.51 -9.95 -1.18
C LEU A 279 -29.40 -9.56 0.28
N ASP A 280 -30.09 -8.51 0.66
CA ASP A 280 -30.27 -8.12 2.05
C ASP A 280 -31.73 -8.36 2.45
N ARG A 281 -31.98 -9.54 3.01
CA ARG A 281 -33.34 -9.96 3.39
C ARG A 281 -33.90 -9.14 4.55
N PRO A 282 -33.14 -8.86 5.62
CA PRO A 282 -33.61 -8.01 6.71
C PRO A 282 -34.07 -6.61 6.23
N ARG A 283 -33.32 -5.98 5.31
CA ARG A 283 -33.69 -4.67 4.74
C ARG A 283 -34.63 -4.76 3.54
N LYS A 284 -34.93 -5.97 3.05
CA LYS A 284 -35.68 -6.21 1.81
C LYS A 284 -35.09 -5.41 0.65
N SER A 285 -33.77 -5.37 0.55
CA SER A 285 -33.05 -4.69 -0.52
C SER A 285 -32.19 -5.66 -1.32
N LEU A 286 -31.98 -5.32 -2.59
CA LEU A 286 -31.02 -5.95 -3.47
C LEU A 286 -29.96 -4.92 -3.85
N LEU A 287 -28.72 -5.35 -4.00
CA LEU A 287 -27.65 -4.53 -4.55
C LEU A 287 -27.10 -5.17 -5.83
N CYS A 288 -27.19 -4.45 -6.94
CA CYS A 288 -26.54 -4.80 -8.19
C CYS A 288 -25.03 -4.63 -8.05
N PHE A 289 -24.35 -5.68 -7.61
CA PHE A 289 -22.91 -5.66 -7.38
C PHE A 289 -22.13 -5.64 -8.70
N LEU A 290 -22.43 -6.59 -9.60
CA LEU A 290 -21.88 -6.62 -10.96
C LEU A 290 -22.99 -6.94 -11.97
N SER A 291 -22.93 -6.33 -13.15
CA SER A 291 -23.89 -6.61 -14.23
C SER A 291 -23.23 -6.51 -15.61
N ALA A 292 -23.00 -7.65 -16.24
CA ALA A 292 -22.33 -7.75 -17.52
C ALA A 292 -23.30 -8.10 -18.64
N ARG A 293 -22.94 -7.70 -19.87
CA ARG A 293 -23.62 -8.12 -21.09
C ARG A 293 -22.65 -8.30 -22.24
N ASP A 294 -23.04 -9.11 -23.20
CA ASP A 294 -22.37 -9.19 -24.49
C ASP A 294 -22.63 -7.91 -25.30
N VAL A 295 -21.60 -7.08 -25.44
CA VAL A 295 -21.62 -5.82 -26.21
C VAL A 295 -21.82 -6.03 -27.71
N SER A 296 -21.59 -7.23 -28.24
CA SER A 296 -21.79 -7.54 -29.65
C SER A 296 -23.27 -7.71 -30.01
N VAL A 297 -24.12 -8.01 -29.03
CA VAL A 297 -25.56 -8.23 -29.23
C VAL A 297 -26.30 -6.89 -29.22
N ARG A 298 -26.60 -6.35 -30.41
CA ARG A 298 -27.24 -5.03 -30.57
C ARG A 298 -28.77 -5.07 -30.55
N ASP A 299 -29.39 -6.12 -31.12
CA ASP A 299 -30.84 -6.15 -31.39
C ASP A 299 -31.72 -6.56 -30.19
N LEU A 300 -31.11 -6.96 -29.06
CA LEU A 300 -31.82 -7.59 -27.94
C LEU A 300 -31.76 -6.81 -26.62
N SER A 301 -30.97 -5.73 -26.53
CA SER A 301 -30.69 -4.99 -25.29
C SER A 301 -30.50 -5.91 -24.06
N PRO A 302 -29.48 -6.80 -24.05
CA PRO A 302 -29.36 -7.83 -23.02
C PRO A 302 -29.28 -7.29 -21.58
N GLY A 303 -28.67 -6.11 -21.40
CA GLY A 303 -28.64 -5.42 -20.11
C GLY A 303 -30.04 -5.05 -19.59
N LEU A 304 -30.92 -4.54 -20.46
CA LEU A 304 -32.30 -4.26 -20.08
C LEU A 304 -33.05 -5.55 -19.71
N MET A 305 -32.79 -6.65 -20.42
CA MET A 305 -33.43 -7.94 -20.16
C MET A 305 -33.09 -8.48 -18.76
N VAL A 306 -31.81 -8.50 -18.38
CA VAL A 306 -31.39 -9.04 -17.06
C VAL A 306 -31.90 -8.17 -15.91
N HIS A 307 -31.89 -6.85 -16.04
CA HIS A 307 -32.44 -5.96 -15.02
C HIS A 307 -33.97 -6.04 -14.93
N ALA A 308 -34.68 -6.11 -16.05
CA ALA A 308 -36.14 -6.29 -16.06
C ALA A 308 -36.56 -7.59 -15.38
N TYR A 309 -35.84 -8.68 -15.68
CA TYR A 309 -36.04 -9.98 -15.04
C TYR A 309 -35.78 -9.89 -13.53
N THR A 310 -34.64 -9.30 -13.15
CA THR A 310 -34.25 -9.15 -11.73
C THR A 310 -35.28 -8.32 -10.95
N ILE A 311 -35.78 -7.22 -11.51
CA ILE A 311 -36.81 -6.38 -10.87
C ILE A 311 -38.11 -7.16 -10.66
N ARG A 312 -38.57 -7.91 -11.67
CA ARG A 312 -39.78 -8.74 -11.56
C ARG A 312 -39.61 -9.78 -10.46
N TRP A 313 -38.50 -10.54 -10.50
CA TRP A 313 -38.17 -11.53 -9.48
C TRP A 313 -38.09 -10.94 -8.08
N ALA A 314 -37.47 -9.76 -7.93
CA ALA A 314 -37.34 -9.05 -6.66
C ALA A 314 -38.70 -8.68 -6.06
N ILE A 315 -39.60 -8.12 -6.87
CA ILE A 315 -40.97 -7.77 -6.44
C ILE A 315 -41.74 -9.03 -6.04
N GLU A 316 -41.72 -10.06 -6.89
CA GLU A 316 -42.39 -11.34 -6.63
C GLU A 316 -41.82 -12.04 -5.39
N SER A 317 -40.55 -11.80 -5.05
CA SER A 317 -39.87 -12.31 -3.85
C SER A 317 -40.01 -11.39 -2.62
N GLY A 318 -40.79 -10.30 -2.72
CA GLY A 318 -41.11 -9.42 -1.59
C GLY A 318 -40.04 -8.39 -1.22
N PHE A 319 -39.04 -8.16 -2.07
CA PHE A 319 -38.07 -7.08 -1.90
C PHE A 319 -38.67 -5.72 -2.28
N ARG A 320 -38.12 -4.65 -1.69
CA ARG A 320 -38.64 -3.27 -1.75
C ARG A 320 -37.68 -2.27 -2.38
N ILE A 321 -36.40 -2.61 -2.47
CA ILE A 321 -35.38 -1.72 -3.02
C ILE A 321 -34.47 -2.54 -3.93
N TYR A 322 -34.18 -2.01 -5.12
CA TYR A 322 -33.09 -2.51 -5.96
C TYR A 322 -32.08 -1.39 -6.20
N ASP A 323 -30.96 -1.46 -5.50
CA ASP A 323 -29.86 -0.52 -5.61
C ASP A 323 -28.99 -0.86 -6.84
N LEU A 324 -28.89 0.09 -7.76
CA LEU A 324 -28.09 -0.02 -9.00
C LEU A 324 -26.66 0.52 -8.80
N GLY A 325 -26.32 0.97 -7.59
CA GLY A 325 -24.98 1.40 -7.21
C GLY A 325 -24.56 2.77 -7.76
N PRO A 326 -23.24 3.07 -7.77
CA PRO A 326 -22.69 4.39 -8.04
C PRO A 326 -22.83 4.85 -9.50
N GLY A 327 -22.88 6.16 -9.69
CA GLY A 327 -22.94 6.84 -10.98
C GLY A 327 -24.37 7.07 -11.47
N ASN A 328 -24.68 8.32 -11.79
CA ASN A 328 -25.95 8.79 -12.35
C ASN A 328 -26.07 8.55 -13.87
N TYR A 329 -25.71 7.37 -14.35
CA TYR A 329 -25.83 7.02 -15.78
C TYR A 329 -27.30 7.05 -16.24
N GLU A 330 -27.58 7.62 -17.42
CA GLU A 330 -28.96 7.83 -17.89
C GLU A 330 -29.78 6.51 -17.95
N HIS A 331 -29.15 5.42 -18.40
CA HIS A 331 -29.80 4.12 -18.51
C HIS A 331 -30.29 3.57 -17.16
N LYS A 332 -29.72 3.98 -16.03
CA LYS A 332 -30.18 3.56 -14.69
C LYS A 332 -31.54 4.17 -14.35
N TYR A 333 -31.93 5.30 -14.94
CA TYR A 333 -33.20 5.98 -14.65
C TYR A 333 -34.39 5.42 -15.45
N ILE A 334 -34.14 4.53 -16.42
CA ILE A 334 -35.20 3.87 -17.22
C ILE A 334 -36.21 3.13 -16.33
N PHE A 335 -35.81 2.70 -15.14
CA PHE A 335 -36.61 1.93 -14.20
C PHE A 335 -37.45 2.77 -13.22
N GLY A 336 -37.58 4.08 -13.46
CA GLY A 336 -38.25 4.99 -12.51
C GLY A 336 -37.41 5.20 -11.24
N SER A 337 -36.09 5.10 -11.40
CA SER A 337 -35.12 5.15 -10.32
C SER A 337 -34.98 6.54 -9.72
N VAL A 338 -34.56 6.58 -8.47
CA VAL A 338 -34.25 7.79 -7.71
C VAL A 338 -32.80 7.77 -7.26
N SER A 339 -32.28 8.95 -6.99
CA SER A 339 -30.88 9.16 -6.63
C SER A 339 -30.74 9.41 -5.14
N ARG A 340 -29.64 8.95 -4.56
CA ARG A 340 -29.17 9.35 -3.22
C ARG A 340 -27.70 9.72 -3.31
N ARG A 341 -27.25 10.62 -2.44
CA ARG A 341 -25.84 11.02 -2.36
C ARG A 341 -25.17 10.23 -1.25
N ILE A 342 -24.03 9.66 -1.57
CA ILE A 342 -23.16 8.92 -0.66
C ILE A 342 -21.97 9.80 -0.33
N GLU A 343 -21.70 9.95 0.96
CA GLU A 343 -20.67 10.87 1.45
C GLU A 343 -19.38 10.13 1.81
N ARG A 344 -18.27 10.87 1.80
CA ARG A 344 -16.99 10.42 2.33
C ARG A 344 -16.41 11.49 3.22
N PHE A 345 -15.80 11.04 4.31
CA PHE A 345 -15.09 11.91 5.23
C PHE A 345 -13.67 11.40 5.39
N ARG A 346 -12.74 12.34 5.51
CA ARG A 346 -11.36 12.02 5.82
C ARG A 346 -10.94 12.85 7.02
N ILE A 347 -10.31 12.18 7.97
CA ILE A 347 -9.70 12.80 9.14
C ILE A 347 -8.19 12.59 8.98
N ASP A 348 -7.46 13.68 8.87
CA ASP A 348 -6.01 13.68 8.83
C ASP A 348 -5.46 14.20 10.15
N THR A 349 -4.34 13.65 10.57
CA THR A 349 -3.49 14.27 11.58
C THR A 349 -3.01 15.63 11.08
N ARG A 350 -2.95 16.62 11.97
CA ARG A 350 -2.51 17.97 11.59
C ARG A 350 -1.07 18.02 11.11
N THR A 351 -0.23 17.16 11.66
CA THR A 351 1.19 17.05 11.29
C THR A 351 1.39 16.39 9.93
N GLY A 352 0.36 15.71 9.39
CA GLY A 352 0.47 14.84 8.23
C GLY A 352 1.34 13.59 8.48
N ARG A 353 1.70 13.33 9.74
CA ARG A 353 2.50 12.18 10.18
C ARG A 353 1.64 11.30 11.07
N ASN A 354 2.04 10.04 11.22
CA ASN A 354 1.34 9.17 12.15
C ASN A 354 1.27 9.75 13.56
N LEU A 355 0.17 9.48 14.27
CA LEU A 355 0.04 9.81 15.69
C LEU A 355 1.23 9.25 16.49
N GLY A 356 1.83 10.09 17.33
CA GLY A 356 3.04 9.73 18.08
C GLY A 356 4.32 9.61 17.24
N GLU A 357 4.30 10.02 15.96
CA GLU A 357 5.40 9.93 15.00
C GLU A 357 5.99 8.53 14.83
N ARG A 358 5.17 7.49 14.98
CA ARG A 358 5.56 6.08 14.87
C ARG A 358 4.65 5.33 13.92
N LEU A 359 5.13 4.22 13.36
CA LEU A 359 4.25 3.29 12.65
C LEU A 359 3.41 2.51 13.65
N ASP A 360 2.25 2.09 13.20
CA ASP A 360 1.43 1.16 13.95
C ASP A 360 2.08 -0.24 13.96
N PRO A 361 2.22 -0.90 15.14
CA PRO A 361 2.85 -2.21 15.24
C PRO A 361 2.22 -3.27 14.34
N HIS A 362 0.91 -3.21 14.08
CA HIS A 362 0.21 -4.20 13.24
C HIS A 362 0.65 -4.16 11.78
N CYS A 363 1.32 -3.09 11.33
CA CYS A 363 1.86 -2.98 9.98
C CYS A 363 3.30 -3.47 9.82
N LEU A 364 4.02 -3.80 10.90
CA LEU A 364 5.44 -4.16 10.82
C LEU A 364 5.75 -5.28 9.82
N PRO A 365 4.99 -6.41 9.78
CA PRO A 365 5.27 -7.48 8.82
C PRO A 365 5.20 -6.99 7.35
N PHE A 366 4.22 -6.14 7.05
CA PHE A 366 4.04 -5.57 5.71
C PHE A 366 5.13 -4.55 5.38
N VAL A 367 5.47 -3.67 6.33
CA VAL A 367 6.53 -2.67 6.18
C VAL A 367 7.87 -3.36 5.92
N ILE A 368 8.22 -4.41 6.67
CA ILE A 368 9.45 -5.20 6.46
C ILE A 368 9.51 -5.80 5.06
N ALA A 369 8.42 -6.43 4.60
CA ALA A 369 8.34 -6.98 3.25
C ALA A 369 8.56 -5.87 2.20
N ARG A 370 8.02 -4.67 2.43
CA ARG A 370 8.20 -3.54 1.52
C ARG A 370 9.61 -2.97 1.56
N ILE A 371 10.25 -2.90 2.73
CA ILE A 371 11.66 -2.51 2.88
C ILE A 371 12.56 -3.45 2.08
N LYS A 372 12.35 -4.77 2.17
CA LYS A 372 13.10 -5.76 1.36
C LYS A 372 12.93 -5.50 -0.13
N SER A 373 11.70 -5.24 -0.58
CA SER A 373 11.42 -4.90 -1.97
C SER A 373 12.12 -3.61 -2.42
N LEU A 374 12.20 -2.59 -1.56
CA LEU A 374 12.92 -1.35 -1.85
C LEU A 374 14.44 -1.60 -1.93
N TYR A 375 14.97 -2.37 -0.98
CA TYR A 375 16.38 -2.76 -0.96
C TYR A 375 16.79 -3.53 -2.22
N SER A 376 16.02 -4.56 -2.61
CA SER A 376 16.26 -5.32 -3.85
C SER A 376 16.10 -4.50 -5.11
N ALA A 377 15.36 -3.39 -5.06
CA ALA A 377 15.22 -2.43 -6.15
C ALA A 377 16.26 -1.29 -6.09
N SER A 378 17.27 -1.40 -5.22
CA SER A 378 18.31 -0.39 -4.98
C SER A 378 17.81 0.98 -4.48
N ASP A 379 16.58 1.05 -3.94
CA ASP A 379 16.05 2.24 -3.27
C ASP A 379 16.49 2.25 -1.79
N LEU A 380 17.81 2.38 -1.60
CA LEU A 380 18.46 2.26 -0.30
C LEU A 380 18.03 3.36 0.68
N THR A 381 17.74 4.56 0.18
CA THR A 381 17.29 5.68 1.00
C THR A 381 15.97 5.39 1.69
N ASN A 382 14.96 4.95 0.93
CA ASN A 382 13.65 4.63 1.52
C ASN A 382 13.69 3.35 2.34
N ALA A 383 14.50 2.36 1.93
CA ALA A 383 14.72 1.15 2.71
C ALA A 383 15.32 1.46 4.09
N GLU A 384 16.32 2.37 4.15
CA GLU A 384 16.93 2.79 5.42
C GLU A 384 15.95 3.53 6.32
N ILE A 385 15.20 4.51 5.77
CA ILE A 385 14.18 5.24 6.53
C ILE A 385 13.18 4.24 7.13
N GLY A 386 12.71 3.27 6.33
CA GLY A 386 11.84 2.21 6.80
C GLY A 386 12.47 1.38 7.92
N CYS A 387 13.73 0.96 7.79
CA CYS A 387 14.43 0.22 8.84
C CYS A 387 14.47 1.01 10.14
N ARG A 388 14.78 2.32 10.09
CA ARG A 388 14.78 3.18 11.28
C ARG A 388 13.40 3.27 11.92
N GLN A 389 12.34 3.40 11.11
CA GLN A 389 10.97 3.44 11.62
C GLN A 389 10.56 2.12 12.30
N VAL A 390 10.95 0.97 11.74
CA VAL A 390 10.71 -0.34 12.39
C VAL A 390 11.49 -0.45 13.70
N LEU A 391 12.79 -0.11 13.69
CA LEU A 391 13.65 -0.18 14.88
C LEU A 391 13.25 0.81 15.98
N ALA A 392 12.54 1.89 15.65
CA ALA A 392 11.96 2.80 16.63
C ALA A 392 10.79 2.18 17.42
N ILE A 393 10.15 1.15 16.87
CA ILE A 393 9.04 0.40 17.49
C ILE A 393 9.57 -0.87 18.14
N GLU A 394 10.38 -1.63 17.41
CA GLU A 394 11.00 -2.87 17.87
C GLU A 394 12.54 -2.80 17.67
N PRO A 395 13.29 -2.29 18.67
CA PRO A 395 14.73 -2.05 18.54
C PRO A 395 15.58 -3.27 18.21
N MET A 396 15.10 -4.47 18.57
CA MET A 396 15.78 -5.74 18.37
C MET A 396 15.22 -6.55 17.19
N HIS A 397 14.42 -5.92 16.31
CA HIS A 397 13.87 -6.59 15.14
C HIS A 397 15.01 -7.04 14.20
N GLN A 398 15.24 -8.36 14.16
CA GLN A 398 16.45 -8.94 13.55
C GLN A 398 16.62 -8.56 12.07
N GLU A 399 15.54 -8.65 11.28
CA GLU A 399 15.61 -8.38 9.83
C GLU A 399 15.88 -6.91 9.50
N ALA A 400 15.20 -5.98 10.19
CA ALA A 400 15.44 -4.55 10.02
C ALA A 400 16.87 -4.16 10.42
N LEU A 401 17.39 -4.74 11.50
CA LEU A 401 18.75 -4.46 11.97
C LEU A 401 19.81 -4.96 10.97
N ALA A 402 19.62 -6.14 10.39
CA ALA A 402 20.51 -6.68 9.36
C ALA A 402 20.54 -5.78 8.11
N LEU A 403 19.36 -5.47 7.55
CA LEU A 403 19.23 -4.61 6.38
C LEU A 403 19.78 -3.20 6.64
N TYR A 404 19.50 -2.62 7.80
CA TYR A 404 20.03 -1.30 8.18
C TYR A 404 21.56 -1.27 8.18
N ARG A 405 22.20 -2.31 8.76
CA ARG A 405 23.66 -2.41 8.79
C ARG A 405 24.26 -2.52 7.40
N GLU A 406 23.67 -3.33 6.52
CA GLU A 406 24.10 -3.46 5.12
C GLU A 406 23.98 -2.13 4.35
N ILE A 407 22.86 -1.43 4.52
CA ILE A 407 22.61 -0.14 3.85
C ILE A 407 23.58 0.94 4.35
N VAL A 408 23.81 1.02 5.67
CA VAL A 408 24.75 1.99 6.23
C VAL A 408 26.19 1.67 5.79
N ALA A 409 26.58 0.40 5.78
CA ALA A 409 27.90 -0.03 5.31
C ALA A 409 28.13 0.33 3.84
N SER A 410 27.15 0.06 2.96
CA SER A 410 27.23 0.41 1.54
C SER A 410 27.28 1.93 1.27
N ARG A 411 26.60 2.75 2.08
CA ARG A 411 26.70 4.21 1.97
C ARG A 411 28.06 4.75 2.42
N ILE A 412 28.58 4.24 3.54
CA ILE A 412 29.91 4.62 4.03
C ILE A 412 30.97 4.22 2.99
N LEU A 413 30.79 3.06 2.35
CA LEU A 413 31.63 2.56 1.26
C LEU A 413 31.52 3.46 0.02
N TRP A 414 30.32 3.86 -0.41
CA TRP A 414 30.12 4.77 -1.56
C TRP A 414 30.73 6.16 -1.31
N GLN A 415 30.52 6.74 -0.14
CA GLN A 415 31.13 8.01 0.26
C GLN A 415 32.66 7.94 0.37
N ALA A 416 33.22 6.75 0.58
CA ALA A 416 34.66 6.52 0.58
C ALA A 416 35.24 6.26 -0.83
N ILE A 417 34.41 5.91 -1.82
CA ILE A 417 34.81 5.51 -3.19
C ILE A 417 34.36 6.52 -4.26
N SER A 418 33.74 7.65 -3.91
CA SER A 418 33.51 8.74 -4.87
C SER A 418 34.66 9.76 -4.88
N PRO A 419 35.67 9.62 -5.76
CA PRO A 419 36.33 10.73 -6.43
C PRO A 419 35.65 10.95 -7.81
N ASP A 420 35.09 12.14 -7.96
CA ASP A 420 34.23 12.74 -9.01
C ASP A 420 34.02 12.09 -10.41
N GLU A 421 32.83 12.39 -10.96
CA GLU A 421 32.33 12.05 -12.30
C GLU A 421 33.30 12.42 -13.45
N THR A 422 33.69 11.43 -14.25
CA THR A 422 33.45 11.45 -15.72
C THR A 422 33.56 10.03 -16.27
N THR A 423 32.46 9.28 -16.20
CA THR A 423 31.86 8.65 -17.38
C THR A 423 30.51 8.10 -16.95
N ASN A 424 29.49 8.50 -17.69
CA ASN A 424 28.20 7.85 -17.72
C ASN A 424 28.39 6.34 -17.97
N ILE A 425 28.32 5.51 -16.93
CA ILE A 425 28.27 4.05 -17.08
C ILE A 425 27.22 3.49 -16.10
N SER A 426 26.30 2.76 -16.71
CA SER A 426 25.19 2.02 -16.13
C SER A 426 25.62 1.12 -14.98
N SER A 427 24.69 0.92 -14.05
CA SER A 427 24.62 -0.29 -13.24
C SER A 427 24.54 -1.52 -14.18
N ASP A 428 25.68 -2.16 -14.46
CA ASP A 428 25.74 -3.42 -15.20
C ASP A 428 26.51 -4.48 -14.39
N ASP A 429 25.92 -5.68 -14.33
CA ASP A 429 26.44 -6.88 -13.66
C ASP A 429 27.86 -7.29 -14.14
N GLN A 430 28.36 -6.74 -15.26
CA GLN A 430 29.68 -7.01 -15.81
C GLN A 430 30.85 -6.48 -14.94
N GLU A 431 30.65 -5.39 -14.22
CA GLU A 431 31.73 -4.81 -13.40
C GLU A 431 32.00 -5.64 -12.14
N VAL A 432 30.96 -6.22 -11.55
CA VAL A 432 31.07 -7.15 -10.41
C VAL A 432 31.76 -8.45 -10.84
N VAL A 433 31.41 -8.97 -12.02
CA VAL A 433 32.08 -10.15 -12.61
C VAL A 433 33.56 -9.86 -12.91
N GLY A 434 33.87 -8.67 -13.44
CA GLY A 434 35.25 -8.24 -13.69
C GLY A 434 36.10 -8.14 -12.41
N ARG A 435 35.52 -7.66 -11.31
CA ARG A 435 36.20 -7.59 -10.00
C ARG A 435 36.45 -8.98 -9.40
N ALA A 436 35.52 -9.91 -9.54
CA ALA A 436 35.69 -11.28 -9.06
C ALA A 436 36.81 -12.03 -9.80
N GLU A 437 36.90 -11.86 -11.13
CA GLU A 437 37.99 -12.47 -11.90
C GLU A 437 39.34 -11.79 -11.59
N ALA A 438 39.36 -10.47 -11.38
CA ALA A 438 40.56 -9.77 -10.93
C ALA A 438 41.05 -10.24 -9.56
N GLU A 439 40.14 -10.51 -8.61
CA GLU A 439 40.49 -11.05 -7.29
C GLU A 439 41.14 -12.44 -7.44
N LYS A 440 40.50 -13.31 -8.22
CA LYS A 440 41.01 -14.66 -8.51
C LYS A 440 42.39 -14.62 -9.17
N GLN A 441 42.60 -13.71 -10.12
CA GLN A 441 43.89 -13.53 -10.77
C GLN A 441 44.97 -13.07 -9.78
N CYS A 442 44.65 -12.11 -8.89
CA CYS A 442 45.61 -11.68 -7.87
C CYS A 442 45.98 -12.83 -6.93
N ARG A 443 45.00 -13.62 -6.48
CA ARG A 443 45.24 -14.80 -5.63
C ARG A 443 46.10 -15.85 -6.33
N ALA A 444 45.89 -16.09 -7.62
CA ALA A 444 46.71 -17.00 -8.42
C ALA A 444 48.16 -16.49 -8.54
N THR A 445 48.35 -15.21 -8.87
CA THR A 445 49.68 -14.60 -8.96
C THR A 445 50.42 -14.64 -7.63
N ILE A 446 49.73 -14.40 -6.51
CA ILE A 446 50.29 -14.49 -5.16
C ILE A 446 50.68 -15.95 -4.79
N ALA A 447 49.93 -16.93 -5.27
CA ALA A 447 50.25 -18.35 -5.05
C ALA A 447 51.49 -18.80 -5.84
N GLU A 448 51.67 -18.29 -7.05
CA GLU A 448 52.86 -18.55 -7.89
C GLU A 448 54.08 -17.77 -7.44
N ASN A 449 53.89 -16.51 -7.05
CA ASN A 449 54.93 -15.62 -6.56
C ASN A 449 54.47 -14.91 -5.28
N PRO A 450 54.79 -15.47 -4.11
CA PRO A 450 54.46 -14.85 -2.84
C PRO A 450 55.05 -13.45 -2.61
N GLY A 451 56.08 -13.07 -3.37
CA GLY A 451 56.74 -11.76 -3.30
C GLY A 451 56.20 -10.73 -4.29
N ASP A 452 55.07 -10.99 -4.96
CA ASP A 452 54.46 -10.04 -5.88
C ASP A 452 53.71 -8.93 -5.12
N PHE A 453 54.35 -7.77 -4.99
CA PHE A 453 53.75 -6.61 -4.35
C PHE A 453 52.46 -6.18 -5.05
N ASP A 454 52.47 -6.08 -6.39
CA ASP A 454 51.39 -5.42 -7.12
C ASP A 454 50.12 -6.28 -7.05
N ALA A 455 50.27 -7.61 -7.02
CA ALA A 455 49.19 -8.53 -6.76
C ALA A 455 48.66 -8.44 -5.32
N ALA A 456 49.52 -8.39 -4.30
CA ALA A 456 49.11 -8.25 -2.90
C ALA A 456 48.40 -6.91 -2.64
N HIS A 457 48.96 -5.80 -3.14
CA HIS A 457 48.37 -4.47 -3.02
C HIS A 457 47.02 -4.40 -3.75
N ARG A 458 46.92 -4.94 -4.97
CA ARG A 458 45.65 -4.98 -5.71
C ARG A 458 44.60 -5.86 -5.04
N LEU A 459 45.00 -7.01 -4.49
CA LEU A 459 44.09 -7.90 -3.76
C LEU A 459 43.53 -7.20 -2.52
N SER A 460 44.37 -6.48 -1.76
CA SER A 460 43.92 -5.72 -0.59
C SER A 460 42.83 -4.69 -0.94
N ILE A 461 42.95 -4.00 -2.07
CA ILE A 461 41.96 -3.04 -2.55
C ILE A 461 40.66 -3.77 -2.90
N LEU A 462 40.74 -4.90 -3.62
CA LEU A 462 39.55 -5.67 -4.01
C LEU A 462 38.81 -6.25 -2.80
N LEU A 463 39.54 -6.73 -1.79
CA LEU A 463 38.98 -7.23 -0.53
C LEU A 463 38.37 -6.10 0.31
N MET A 464 39.02 -4.94 0.34
CA MET A 464 38.48 -3.73 0.99
C MET A 464 37.16 -3.31 0.32
N LEU A 465 37.09 -3.33 -1.02
CA LEU A 465 35.86 -3.03 -1.77
C LEU A 465 34.73 -4.05 -1.52
N ARG A 466 35.07 -5.27 -1.13
CA ARG A 466 34.12 -6.34 -0.77
C ARG A 466 33.67 -6.31 0.69
N GLY A 467 34.32 -5.49 1.52
CA GLY A 467 34.05 -5.37 2.95
C GLY A 467 34.78 -6.40 3.84
N GLU A 468 35.68 -7.20 3.26
CA GLU A 468 36.45 -8.23 3.98
C GLU A 468 37.69 -7.61 4.64
N ALA A 469 37.47 -6.77 5.66
CA ALA A 469 38.51 -5.90 6.21
C ALA A 469 39.73 -6.64 6.77
N ARG A 470 39.54 -7.81 7.41
CA ARG A 470 40.66 -8.59 7.97
C ARG A 470 41.57 -9.20 6.90
N GLU A 471 40.97 -9.72 5.82
CA GLU A 471 41.76 -10.25 4.71
C GLU A 471 42.45 -9.11 3.94
N ALA A 472 41.76 -7.98 3.76
CA ALA A 472 42.34 -6.80 3.17
C ALA A 472 43.56 -6.28 3.98
N GLU A 473 43.47 -6.32 5.31
CA GLU A 473 44.54 -5.91 6.22
C GLU A 473 45.76 -6.82 6.08
N ALA A 474 45.56 -8.14 6.09
CA ALA A 474 46.65 -9.09 5.89
C ALA A 474 47.38 -8.88 4.54
N GLU A 475 46.63 -8.63 3.46
CA GLU A 475 47.24 -8.45 2.14
C GLU A 475 47.91 -7.07 1.97
N ILE A 476 47.40 -6.01 2.60
CA ILE A 476 48.08 -4.70 2.55
C ILE A 476 49.33 -4.69 3.45
N GLU A 477 49.31 -5.39 4.58
CA GLU A 477 50.51 -5.58 5.42
C GLU A 477 51.58 -6.35 4.68
N ARG A 478 51.21 -7.45 4.02
CA ARG A 478 52.11 -8.19 3.14
C ARG A 478 52.69 -7.34 2.02
N ALA A 479 51.88 -6.52 1.36
CA ALA A 479 52.39 -5.60 0.34
C ALA A 479 53.42 -4.64 0.95
N LEU A 480 53.17 -4.12 2.15
CA LEU A 480 54.10 -3.22 2.84
C LEU A 480 55.35 -3.92 3.39
N GLU A 481 55.31 -5.22 3.69
CA GLU A 481 56.51 -6.02 3.97
C GLU A 481 57.42 -6.11 2.73
N LEU A 482 56.82 -6.23 1.55
CA LEU A 482 57.55 -6.34 0.27
C LEU A 482 58.11 -5.00 -0.21
N ARG A 483 57.34 -3.92 -0.11
CA ARG A 483 57.78 -2.54 -0.41
C ARG A 483 57.30 -1.57 0.68
N PRO A 484 58.09 -1.39 1.75
CA PRO A 484 57.75 -0.49 2.86
C PRO A 484 57.68 1.00 2.48
N ASP A 485 58.28 1.38 1.36
CA ASP A 485 58.39 2.75 0.84
C ASP A 485 57.30 3.11 -0.18
N SER A 486 56.27 2.28 -0.33
CA SER A 486 55.14 2.57 -1.22
C SER A 486 54.15 3.54 -0.58
N ALA A 487 54.17 4.80 -1.03
CA ALA A 487 53.20 5.81 -0.61
C ALA A 487 51.74 5.38 -0.90
N ALA A 488 51.50 4.75 -2.06
CA ALA A 488 50.18 4.26 -2.45
C ALA A 488 49.66 3.15 -1.53
N ALA A 489 50.52 2.20 -1.11
CA ALA A 489 50.10 1.14 -0.18
C ALA A 489 49.84 1.68 1.24
N HIS A 490 50.64 2.63 1.73
CA HIS A 490 50.34 3.32 2.99
C HIS A 490 49.02 4.10 2.91
N CYS A 491 48.74 4.76 1.78
CA CYS A 491 47.46 5.44 1.57
C CYS A 491 46.27 4.45 1.53
N THR A 492 46.42 3.31 0.85
CA THR A 492 45.42 2.23 0.85
C THR A 492 45.20 1.66 2.26
N TYR A 493 46.25 1.45 3.05
CA TYR A 493 46.12 0.98 4.42
C TYR A 493 45.40 2.01 5.29
N GLY A 494 45.73 3.30 5.12
CA GLY A 494 44.99 4.38 5.78
C GLY A 494 43.50 4.35 5.46
N ASN A 495 43.13 4.11 4.20
CA ASN A 495 41.73 3.97 3.79
C ASN A 495 41.04 2.78 4.45
N LEU A 496 41.73 1.64 4.54
CA LEU A 496 41.23 0.45 5.22
C LEU A 496 40.98 0.70 6.71
N LEU A 497 41.95 1.29 7.41
CA LEU A 497 41.84 1.64 8.83
C LEU A 497 40.70 2.64 9.08
N ALA A 498 40.56 3.65 8.21
CA ALA A 498 39.45 4.58 8.26
C ALA A 498 38.08 3.90 8.06
N ALA A 499 38.00 2.87 7.21
CA ALA A 499 36.79 2.09 6.99
C ALA A 499 36.39 1.26 8.23
N VAL A 500 37.36 0.72 8.98
CA VAL A 500 37.11 0.04 10.26
C VAL A 500 37.07 0.96 11.47
N ARG A 501 37.09 2.28 11.24
CA ARG A 501 37.02 3.36 12.25
C ARG A 501 38.24 3.47 13.17
N ASP A 502 39.39 2.90 12.79
CA ASP A 502 40.67 3.23 13.41
C ASP A 502 41.23 4.51 12.77
N PHE A 503 40.70 5.65 13.23
CA PHE A 503 41.01 6.94 12.65
C PHE A 503 42.43 7.44 12.97
N GLU A 504 42.93 7.17 14.16
CA GLU A 504 44.30 7.55 14.53
C GLU A 504 45.32 6.68 13.79
N GLY A 505 45.06 5.37 13.65
CA GLY A 505 45.86 4.49 12.80
C GLY A 505 45.85 4.92 11.34
N ALA A 506 44.68 5.32 10.82
CA ALA A 506 44.56 5.85 9.46
C ALA A 506 45.41 7.12 9.24
N ILE A 507 45.39 8.06 10.18
CA ILE A 507 46.21 9.28 10.12
C ILE A 507 47.70 8.93 10.06
N VAL A 508 48.17 8.00 10.91
CA VAL A 508 49.58 7.55 10.90
C VAL A 508 49.96 7.00 9.54
N ARG A 509 49.10 6.20 8.91
CA ARG A 509 49.35 5.64 7.57
C ARG A 509 49.32 6.72 6.47
N TYR A 510 48.40 7.67 6.53
CA TYR A 510 48.41 8.79 5.59
C TYR A 510 49.65 9.68 5.75
N ASP A 511 50.14 9.89 6.97
CA ASP A 511 51.37 10.63 7.22
C ASP A 511 52.61 9.90 6.68
N GLN A 512 52.64 8.58 6.77
CA GLN A 512 53.66 7.77 6.10
C GLN A 512 53.61 7.93 4.57
N ALA A 513 52.41 7.87 3.98
CA ALA A 513 52.23 8.10 2.54
C ALA A 513 52.69 9.50 2.11
N ILE A 514 52.36 10.53 2.89
CA ILE A 514 52.74 11.93 2.65
C ILE A 514 54.24 12.15 2.82
N ALA A 515 54.88 11.49 3.80
CA ALA A 515 56.33 11.59 4.00
C ALA A 515 57.12 10.98 2.84
N LEU A 516 56.62 9.87 2.29
CA LEU A 516 57.19 9.21 1.12
C LEU A 516 56.93 10.00 -0.17
N GLU A 517 55.73 10.55 -0.32
CA GLU A 517 55.33 11.35 -1.48
C GLU A 517 54.64 12.67 -1.04
N PRO A 518 55.41 13.76 -0.86
CA PRO A 518 54.88 15.04 -0.38
C PRO A 518 53.87 15.71 -1.31
N ASN A 519 53.75 15.24 -2.55
CA ASN A 519 52.79 15.70 -3.56
C ASN A 519 51.61 14.73 -3.75
N HIS A 520 51.35 13.84 -2.79
CA HIS A 520 50.26 12.87 -2.87
C HIS A 520 48.92 13.50 -2.46
N ALA A 521 48.30 14.28 -3.37
CA ALA A 521 47.07 15.03 -3.11
C ALA A 521 45.94 14.19 -2.47
N ILE A 522 45.79 12.92 -2.87
CA ILE A 522 44.76 12.01 -2.35
C ILE A 522 44.98 11.69 -0.86
N ALA A 523 46.23 11.48 -0.42
CA ALA A 523 46.54 11.16 0.97
C ALA A 523 46.23 12.36 1.88
N TYR A 524 46.51 13.58 1.42
CA TYR A 524 46.11 14.81 2.12
C TYR A 524 44.59 14.96 2.21
N ASN A 525 43.85 14.72 1.11
CA ASN A 525 42.38 14.77 1.16
C ASN A 525 41.79 13.72 2.12
N ASN A 526 42.29 12.49 2.08
CA ASN A 526 41.78 11.40 2.90
C ASN A 526 42.13 11.59 4.38
N LYS A 527 43.34 12.08 4.68
CA LYS A 527 43.72 12.53 6.02
C LYS A 527 42.79 13.64 6.52
N GLY A 528 42.46 14.62 5.67
CA GLY A 528 41.50 15.68 6.00
C GLY A 528 40.12 15.14 6.38
N ASN A 529 39.61 14.15 5.64
CA ASN A 529 38.32 13.51 5.95
C ASN A 529 38.32 12.82 7.32
N VAL A 530 39.41 12.13 7.64
CA VAL A 530 39.55 11.45 8.95
C VAL A 530 39.69 12.46 10.09
N LEU A 531 40.49 13.52 9.90
CA LEU A 531 40.64 14.59 10.88
C LEU A 531 39.32 15.33 11.14
N ARG A 532 38.53 15.60 10.09
CA ARG A 532 37.19 16.18 10.22
C ARG A 532 36.28 15.30 11.09
N ARG A 533 36.29 13.98 10.86
CA ARG A 533 35.51 13.01 11.66
C ARG A 533 35.94 12.94 13.12
N LEU A 534 37.21 13.25 13.41
CA LEU A 534 37.74 13.36 14.77
C LEU A 534 37.50 14.75 15.41
N GLY A 535 36.86 15.69 14.70
CA GLY A 535 36.64 17.06 15.17
C GLY A 535 37.90 17.95 15.14
N ARG A 536 38.95 17.54 14.42
CA ARG A 536 40.21 18.28 14.28
C ARG A 536 40.15 19.19 13.04
N SER A 537 39.22 20.16 13.07
CA SER A 537 38.86 20.99 11.90
C SER A 537 40.03 21.77 11.31
N ASP A 538 40.86 22.42 12.12
CA ASP A 538 42.02 23.19 11.62
C ASP A 538 43.01 22.32 10.83
N GLU A 539 43.28 21.11 11.33
CA GLU A 539 44.17 20.17 10.67
C GLU A 539 43.54 19.57 9.41
N ALA A 540 42.23 19.36 9.41
CA ALA A 540 41.47 18.93 8.24
C ALA A 540 41.53 20.00 7.13
N LEU A 541 41.30 21.27 7.48
CA LEU A 541 41.38 22.39 6.55
C LEU A 541 42.77 22.48 5.91
N ALA A 542 43.83 22.47 6.72
CA ALA A 542 45.20 22.49 6.23
C ALA A 542 45.50 21.33 5.27
N SER A 543 44.94 20.15 5.56
CA SER A 543 45.08 18.96 4.71
C SER A 543 44.35 19.13 3.37
N TYR A 544 43.12 19.65 3.36
CA TYR A 544 42.39 19.92 2.11
C TYR A 544 43.05 21.02 1.27
N GLU A 545 43.51 22.10 1.90
CA GLU A 545 44.23 23.18 1.20
C GLU A 545 45.49 22.67 0.54
N LYS A 546 46.23 21.79 1.22
CA LYS A 546 47.42 21.16 0.65
C LYS A 546 47.08 20.26 -0.54
N ALA A 547 46.01 19.46 -0.45
CA ALA A 547 45.53 18.64 -1.56
C ALA A 547 45.16 19.48 -2.79
N ILE A 548 44.49 20.63 -2.59
CA ILE A 548 44.09 21.56 -3.65
C ILE A 548 45.29 22.31 -4.23
N ALA A 549 46.27 22.68 -3.40
CA ALA A 549 47.50 23.33 -3.87
C ALA A 549 48.32 22.39 -4.78
N ILE A 550 48.34 21.09 -4.44
CA ILE A 550 49.01 20.06 -5.24
C ILE A 550 48.23 19.76 -6.53
N ARG A 551 46.89 19.62 -6.43
CA ARG A 551 45.99 19.34 -7.55
C ARG A 551 44.84 20.36 -7.57
N PRO A 552 44.99 21.48 -8.30
CA PRO A 552 43.99 22.55 -8.31
C PRO A 552 42.62 22.11 -8.83
N ASP A 553 42.57 21.14 -9.75
CA ASP A 553 41.36 20.54 -10.31
C ASP A 553 40.78 19.41 -9.44
N TYR A 554 41.25 19.23 -8.21
CA TYR A 554 40.71 18.21 -7.31
C TYR A 554 39.39 18.67 -6.68
N GLU A 555 38.31 18.50 -7.43
CA GLU A 555 36.94 18.91 -7.06
C GLU A 555 36.51 18.34 -5.71
N GLN A 556 36.74 17.04 -5.46
CA GLN A 556 36.46 16.40 -4.17
C GLN A 556 37.11 17.10 -2.97
N ALA A 557 38.37 17.53 -3.09
CA ALA A 557 39.06 18.23 -2.01
C ALA A 557 38.49 19.64 -1.77
N ARG A 558 38.07 20.33 -2.85
CA ARG A 558 37.36 21.62 -2.74
C ARG A 558 35.99 21.45 -2.08
N ALA A 559 35.25 20.41 -2.44
CA ALA A 559 33.95 20.08 -1.85
C ALA A 559 34.08 19.72 -0.36
N ASN A 560 35.04 18.87 0.01
CA ASN A 560 35.29 18.49 1.41
C ASN A 560 35.72 19.69 2.26
N ARG A 561 36.48 20.62 1.69
CA ARG A 561 36.84 21.89 2.33
C ARG A 561 35.62 22.80 2.52
N ALA A 562 34.75 22.92 1.51
CA ALA A 562 33.54 23.73 1.61
C ALA A 562 32.59 23.18 2.70
N ALA A 563 32.37 21.86 2.72
CA ALA A 563 31.55 21.21 3.74
C ALA A 563 32.04 21.44 5.17
N LEU A 564 33.36 21.57 5.37
CA LEU A 564 33.94 21.89 6.67
C LEU A 564 33.54 23.31 7.15
N PHE A 565 33.47 24.28 6.23
CA PHE A 565 33.05 25.65 6.57
C PHE A 565 31.54 25.76 6.82
N ASP A 566 30.72 24.97 6.12
CA ASP A 566 29.27 24.92 6.35
C ASP A 566 28.97 24.33 7.75
N GLU A 567 29.71 23.30 8.18
CA GLU A 567 29.61 22.71 9.52
C GLU A 567 30.03 23.70 10.63
N GLU A 568 31.01 24.57 10.40
CA GLU A 568 31.38 25.65 11.34
C GLU A 568 30.35 26.78 11.39
N THR A 569 29.64 27.03 10.27
CA THR A 569 28.62 28.07 10.17
C THR A 569 27.33 27.68 10.91
N ASP A 570 26.96 26.40 10.90
CA ASP A 570 25.81 25.85 11.66
C ASP A 570 26.08 25.75 13.18
N MET A 571 27.34 25.83 13.61
CA MET A 571 27.75 25.83 15.02
C MET A 571 27.81 27.23 15.66
N LEU A 572 27.72 28.29 14.86
CA LEU A 572 27.60 29.66 15.37
C LEU A 572 26.10 29.98 15.58
N PRO A 573 25.66 30.36 16.80
CA PRO A 573 24.29 30.79 16.98
C PRO A 573 24.04 32.01 16.08
N ALA A 574 22.96 31.96 15.31
CA ALA A 574 22.51 33.05 14.45
C ALA A 574 22.63 34.38 15.21
N ALA A 575 23.56 35.23 14.77
CA ALA A 575 23.77 36.53 15.37
C ALA A 575 22.48 37.36 15.19
N VAL A 576 22.09 37.98 16.30
CA VAL A 576 20.88 38.81 16.54
C VAL A 576 20.56 39.79 15.43
#